data_AF-A0A0S7ZNV2-F1
#
_entry.id   AF-A0A0S7ZNV2-F1
#
_cell.length_a   1.000
_cell.length_b   1.000
_cell.length_c   1.000
_cell.angle_alpha   90.00
_cell.angle_beta   90.00
_cell.angle_gamma   90.00
#
_symmetry.space_group_name_H-M   'P 1'
#
loop_
_entity.id
_entity.type
_entity.pdbx_description
1 polymer ?
#
loop_
_entity_poly.entity_id
_entity_poly.type
_entity_poly.pdbx_seq_one_letter_code
_entity_poly.pdbx_strand_id
1 'polypeptide(L)'
;MIRKNIRKTDSIYRYGGDEFVVLLPETSLNESNKMAEKIMKILRSNKIDAIKRSVNVSIGVSSYGISGTEGAQEFVEAADSAMYKAKESGKNKIYMMSISGYEEVSDSQKSIRPKKQKQITAEGVPCSPGVAFGRVFQYKDIMSRKLGQYYLKENEIGEELNRIHEAVAKVKKDLSYMKRQIESEISASHAAIFDVHRSVLEDESLMTEIETELKNRLINAEHVVRDVFKRWEYKFKNTPSKSVKQKSYDIADIGRRILLSLHGIESNILAHIPKNSVIFAQRLLPSDTVHLDKRKARAIVTKEGSKNSHSALLARAMGIPSVTHIDPDMDNIPEGANVIVNGNTGKVIIYPGKKLLANLKAVISKPVSNEKPTIIRRKISIDRESVTVNANIASPEDARTARHHGCDGVGLYRIEQIYMTAHVLPDEKYLVDKVKKSLRDVKDLQITIRLVDIGRDKTLPYIDIHGGEDTTLGLRGIRLLFQYPKLLETQLRTCLILSKKYRLRILVPFVTLPA
;
A
#
# COMPACT_ATOMS: atom_id res chain seq x y z
N MET A 1 22.32 16.39 -33.58
CA MET A 1 22.61 17.35 -32.49
C MET A 1 22.12 16.86 -31.13
N ILE A 2 20.83 16.55 -30.95
CA ILE A 2 20.25 16.09 -29.68
C ILE A 2 20.89 14.76 -29.20
N ARG A 3 21.06 13.76 -30.09
CA ARG A 3 21.69 12.47 -29.75
C ARG A 3 23.09 12.58 -29.13
N LYS A 4 23.85 13.64 -29.43
CA LYS A 4 25.19 13.88 -28.82
C LYS A 4 25.12 14.44 -27.39
N ASN A 5 23.93 14.79 -26.90
CA ASN A 5 23.73 15.53 -25.66
C ASN A 5 22.84 14.82 -24.62
N ILE A 6 22.34 13.62 -24.96
CA ILE A 6 21.60 12.72 -24.07
C ILE A 6 22.52 11.61 -23.53
N ARG A 7 22.14 10.92 -22.45
CA ARG A 7 22.95 9.82 -21.88
C ARG A 7 22.94 8.60 -22.79
N LYS A 8 23.89 7.67 -22.60
CA LYS A 8 23.92 6.38 -23.33
C LYS A 8 22.66 5.53 -23.11
N THR A 9 22.01 5.69 -21.96
CA THR A 9 20.76 5.01 -21.59
C THR A 9 19.52 5.69 -22.18
N ASP A 10 19.63 6.94 -22.60
CA ASP A 10 18.52 7.70 -23.17
C ASP A 10 18.37 7.36 -24.65
N SER A 11 17.14 7.35 -25.13
CA SER A 11 16.84 7.05 -26.53
C SER A 11 16.10 8.20 -27.20
N ILE A 12 16.37 8.43 -28.48
CA ILE A 12 15.68 9.45 -29.28
C ILE A 12 15.13 8.83 -30.55
N TYR A 13 13.86 9.12 -30.83
CA TYR A 13 13.10 8.63 -31.97
C TYR A 13 12.47 9.81 -32.72
N ARG A 14 12.30 9.66 -34.03
CA ARG A 14 11.45 10.54 -34.83
C ARG A 14 10.05 9.94 -34.82
N TYR A 15 9.08 10.67 -34.30
CA TYR A 15 7.72 10.17 -34.08
C TYR A 15 6.85 10.38 -35.33
N GLY A 16 6.99 11.52 -35.98
CA GLY A 16 6.34 11.85 -37.25
C GLY A 16 6.75 13.25 -37.70
N GLY A 17 6.75 13.56 -38.99
CA GLY A 17 7.03 14.92 -39.49
C GLY A 17 8.27 15.59 -38.85
N ASP A 18 8.05 16.70 -38.15
CA ASP A 18 9.03 17.47 -37.37
C ASP A 18 9.05 17.13 -35.87
N GLU A 19 8.35 16.09 -35.45
CA GLU A 19 8.18 15.66 -34.06
C GLU A 19 9.17 14.56 -33.66
N PHE A 20 9.77 14.74 -32.49
CA PHE A 20 10.78 13.87 -31.92
C PHE A 20 10.41 13.50 -30.48
N VAL A 21 10.63 12.24 -30.13
CA VAL A 21 10.43 11.72 -28.78
C VAL A 21 11.78 11.36 -28.17
N VAL A 22 12.03 11.82 -26.94
CA VAL A 22 13.21 11.45 -26.16
C VAL A 22 12.75 10.66 -24.94
N LEU A 23 13.10 9.38 -24.88
CA LEU A 23 12.82 8.51 -23.75
C LEU A 23 13.99 8.55 -22.76
N LEU A 24 13.69 8.80 -21.49
CA LEU A 24 14.64 8.96 -20.39
C LEU A 24 14.38 7.90 -19.32
N PRO A 25 14.95 6.67 -19.42
CA PRO A 25 14.77 5.63 -18.42
C PRO A 25 15.28 6.08 -17.03
N GLU A 26 14.64 5.59 -15.96
CA GLU A 26 15.04 5.82 -14.56
C GLU A 26 15.25 7.30 -14.19
N THR A 27 14.46 8.19 -14.79
CA THR A 27 14.63 9.64 -14.66
C THR A 27 13.42 10.26 -14.00
N SER A 28 13.66 11.05 -12.95
CA SER A 28 12.57 11.78 -12.29
C SER A 28 12.05 12.91 -13.19
N LEU A 29 10.79 13.31 -13.00
CA LEU A 29 10.17 14.41 -13.75
C LEU A 29 11.00 15.70 -13.72
N ASN A 30 11.61 16.01 -12.59
CA ASN A 30 12.48 17.19 -12.44
C ASN A 30 13.80 17.08 -13.24
N GLU A 31 14.37 15.88 -13.36
CA GLU A 31 15.55 15.64 -14.18
C GLU A 31 15.19 15.67 -15.68
N SER A 32 14.01 15.17 -16.04
CA SER A 32 13.46 15.28 -17.39
C SER A 32 13.28 16.74 -17.80
N ASN A 33 12.82 17.62 -16.90
CA ASN A 33 12.71 19.05 -17.17
C ASN A 33 14.07 19.70 -17.48
N LYS A 34 15.10 19.39 -16.69
CA LYS A 34 16.46 19.88 -16.95
C LYS A 34 17.00 19.41 -18.29
N MET A 35 16.67 18.18 -18.69
CA MET A 35 17.02 17.67 -20.01
C MET A 35 16.28 18.44 -21.11
N ALA A 36 14.99 18.71 -20.94
CA ALA A 36 14.19 19.50 -21.89
C ALA A 36 14.76 20.92 -22.05
N GLU A 37 15.09 21.60 -20.95
CA GLU A 37 15.76 22.92 -20.96
C GLU A 37 17.10 22.87 -21.70
N LYS A 38 17.90 21.83 -21.43
CA LYS A 38 19.19 21.62 -22.12
C LYS A 38 18.99 21.46 -23.63
N ILE A 39 18.02 20.64 -24.05
CA ILE A 39 17.71 20.40 -25.46
C ILE A 39 17.25 21.70 -26.14
N MET A 40 16.32 22.42 -25.51
CA MET A 40 15.83 23.71 -26.01
C MET A 40 16.96 24.72 -26.16
N LYS A 41 17.84 24.86 -25.16
CA LYS A 41 19.00 25.75 -25.22
C LYS A 41 19.95 25.38 -26.35
N ILE A 42 20.25 24.09 -26.53
CA ILE A 42 21.13 23.63 -27.60
C ILE A 42 20.56 23.99 -28.98
N LEU A 43 19.25 23.78 -29.20
CA LEU A 43 18.61 24.07 -30.48
C LEU A 43 18.52 25.56 -30.79
N ARG A 44 18.36 26.40 -29.76
CA ARG A 44 18.34 27.87 -29.88
C ARG A 44 19.72 28.47 -30.13
N SER A 45 20.75 27.95 -29.45
CA SER A 45 22.09 28.54 -29.47
C SER A 45 23.00 28.02 -30.60
N ASN A 46 22.64 26.91 -31.24
CA ASN A 46 23.47 26.30 -32.28
C ASN A 46 22.77 26.31 -33.64
N LYS A 47 23.53 26.62 -34.70
CA LYS A 47 23.06 26.50 -36.07
C LYS A 47 23.00 25.02 -36.45
N ILE A 48 21.87 24.58 -37.00
CA ILE A 48 21.75 23.24 -37.58
C ILE A 48 22.39 23.27 -38.97
N ASP A 49 23.39 22.42 -39.20
CA ASP A 49 24.24 22.44 -40.41
C ASP A 49 23.44 22.43 -41.73
N ALA A 50 22.34 21.68 -41.76
CA ALA A 50 21.49 21.52 -42.95
C ALA A 50 20.73 22.80 -43.33
N ILE A 51 20.42 23.68 -42.37
CA ILE A 51 19.58 24.88 -42.58
C ILE A 51 20.31 26.18 -42.21
N LYS A 52 21.54 26.09 -41.71
CA LYS A 52 22.42 27.19 -41.28
C LYS A 52 21.76 28.21 -40.32
N ARG A 53 20.69 27.79 -39.64
CA ARG A 53 19.91 28.57 -38.68
C ARG A 53 19.70 27.78 -37.39
N SER A 54 19.51 28.49 -36.28
CA SER A 54 18.97 27.89 -35.07
C SER A 54 17.46 27.72 -35.19
N VAL A 55 16.88 26.85 -34.38
CA VAL A 55 15.44 26.56 -34.39
C VAL A 55 14.87 26.67 -32.99
N ASN A 56 13.63 27.12 -32.93
CA ASN A 56 12.81 27.05 -31.72
C ASN A 56 12.10 25.71 -31.67
N VAL A 57 11.85 25.22 -30.45
CA VAL A 57 11.14 23.96 -30.22
C VAL A 57 10.13 24.16 -29.10
N SER A 58 8.96 23.57 -29.23
CA SER A 58 8.01 23.41 -28.11
C SER A 58 8.17 22.00 -27.57
N ILE A 59 8.34 21.84 -26.25
CA ILE A 59 8.60 20.53 -25.64
C ILE A 59 7.51 20.23 -24.61
N GLY A 60 6.92 19.06 -24.70
CA GLY A 60 6.08 18.48 -23.67
C GLY A 60 6.85 17.44 -22.86
N VAL A 61 6.68 17.43 -21.54
CA VAL A 61 7.34 16.49 -20.63
C VAL A 61 6.29 15.74 -19.82
N SER A 62 6.40 14.42 -19.77
CA SER A 62 5.61 13.56 -18.88
C SER A 62 6.54 12.58 -18.15
N SER A 63 6.03 11.96 -17.08
CA SER A 63 6.73 10.87 -16.37
C SER A 63 5.78 9.71 -16.12
N TYR A 64 6.25 8.49 -16.39
CA TYR A 64 5.50 7.27 -16.13
C TYR A 64 5.22 7.08 -14.63
N GLY A 65 3.96 6.79 -14.27
CA GLY A 65 3.55 6.44 -12.92
C GLY A 65 3.37 7.58 -11.90
N ILE A 66 3.65 8.85 -12.24
CA ILE A 66 3.51 9.99 -11.31
C ILE A 66 2.35 10.93 -11.66
N SER A 67 1.59 10.69 -12.73
CA SER A 67 0.43 11.56 -13.09
C SER A 67 -0.68 10.82 -13.82
N GLY A 68 -0.95 9.57 -13.45
CA GLY A 68 -1.99 8.76 -14.09
C GLY A 68 -1.62 8.20 -15.46
N THR A 69 -0.35 8.24 -15.85
CA THR A 69 0.17 7.55 -17.03
C THR A 69 0.64 6.17 -16.61
N GLU A 70 -0.28 5.22 -16.61
CA GLU A 70 -0.03 3.83 -16.23
C GLU A 70 0.17 2.94 -17.48
N GLY A 71 -0.23 3.44 -18.66
CA GLY A 71 0.06 2.83 -19.96
C GLY A 71 1.17 3.54 -20.75
N ALA A 72 1.88 2.78 -21.60
CA ALA A 72 2.87 3.34 -22.52
C ALA A 72 2.26 4.36 -23.50
N GLN A 73 1.01 4.14 -23.92
CA GLN A 73 0.26 5.04 -24.79
C GLN A 73 -0.11 6.34 -24.07
N GLU A 74 -0.74 6.26 -22.89
CA GLU A 74 -1.07 7.42 -22.05
C GLU A 74 0.17 8.27 -21.72
N PHE A 75 1.31 7.60 -21.48
CA PHE A 75 2.58 8.28 -21.21
C PHE A 75 3.01 9.19 -22.37
N VAL A 76 2.85 8.71 -23.61
CA VAL A 76 3.16 9.47 -24.82
C VAL A 76 2.10 10.54 -25.06
N GLU A 77 0.81 10.23 -24.92
CA GLU A 77 -0.31 11.17 -25.09
C GLU A 77 -0.22 12.34 -24.10
N ALA A 78 0.20 12.10 -22.86
CA ALA A 78 0.42 13.15 -21.86
C ALA A 78 1.58 14.09 -22.24
N ALA A 79 2.68 13.54 -22.78
CA ALA A 79 3.78 14.35 -23.28
C ALA A 79 3.34 15.18 -24.50
N ASP A 80 2.59 14.56 -25.42
CA ASP A 80 2.08 15.22 -26.61
C ASP A 80 1.10 16.34 -26.26
N SER A 81 0.16 16.09 -25.36
CA SER A 81 -0.80 17.10 -24.90
C SER A 81 -0.10 18.29 -24.22
N ALA A 82 0.96 18.03 -23.43
CA ALA A 82 1.78 19.09 -22.84
C ALA A 82 2.54 19.89 -23.91
N MET A 83 3.05 19.23 -24.95
CA MET A 83 3.68 19.90 -26.09
C MET A 83 2.66 20.75 -26.86
N TYR A 84 1.45 20.26 -27.09
CA TYR A 84 0.37 21.03 -27.68
C TYR A 84 0.05 22.27 -26.85
N LYS A 85 0.01 22.13 -25.51
CA LYS A 85 -0.16 23.30 -24.63
C LYS A 85 0.96 24.32 -24.81
N ALA A 86 2.21 23.87 -24.97
CA ALA A 86 3.32 24.74 -25.29
C ALA A 86 3.16 25.43 -26.66
N LYS A 87 2.59 24.75 -27.68
CA LYS A 87 2.28 25.33 -29.00
C LYS A 87 1.19 26.41 -28.91
N GLU A 88 0.13 26.19 -28.14
CA GLU A 88 -0.95 27.16 -27.93
C GLU A 88 -0.51 28.36 -27.09
N SER A 89 0.37 28.15 -26.11
CA SER A 89 0.76 29.17 -25.12
C SER A 89 1.90 30.09 -25.59
N GLY A 90 2.06 30.25 -26.91
CA GLY A 90 3.05 31.13 -27.54
C GLY A 90 4.23 30.45 -28.24
N LYS A 91 4.25 29.11 -28.30
CA LYS A 91 5.36 28.27 -28.84
C LYS A 91 6.70 28.53 -28.13
N ASN A 92 7.71 27.75 -28.48
CA ASN A 92 9.07 27.92 -27.95
C ASN A 92 9.12 27.83 -26.40
N LYS A 93 8.30 26.97 -25.82
CA LYS A 93 8.14 26.80 -24.37
C LYS A 93 8.20 25.33 -24.01
N ILE A 94 8.46 25.07 -22.74
CA ILE A 94 8.43 23.73 -22.17
C ILE A 94 7.22 23.68 -21.25
N TYR A 95 6.36 22.69 -21.46
CA TYR A 95 5.27 22.40 -20.54
C TYR A 95 5.43 20.97 -20.05
N MET A 96 5.11 20.78 -18.78
CA MET A 96 5.08 19.46 -18.17
C MET A 96 3.66 19.09 -17.77
N MET A 97 3.35 17.80 -17.90
CA MET A 97 2.17 17.21 -17.28
C MET A 97 2.52 16.83 -15.84
N SER A 98 1.84 17.45 -14.88
CA SER A 98 1.90 17.12 -13.46
C SER A 98 0.53 16.64 -12.96
N ILE A 99 0.46 16.21 -11.70
CA ILE A 99 -0.81 15.83 -11.04
C ILE A 99 -1.79 17.02 -10.99
N SER A 100 -1.29 18.27 -10.99
CA SER A 100 -2.08 19.51 -11.02
C SER A 100 -2.53 19.93 -12.42
N GLY A 101 -2.07 19.25 -13.48
CA GLY A 101 -2.33 19.61 -14.88
C GLY A 101 -1.06 20.13 -15.58
N TYR A 102 -1.22 21.09 -16.50
CA TYR A 102 -0.12 21.65 -17.29
C TYR A 102 0.64 22.73 -16.52
N GLU A 103 1.95 22.57 -16.36
CA GLU A 103 2.84 23.57 -15.75
C GLU A 103 3.88 24.06 -16.76
N GLU A 104 4.02 25.38 -16.93
CA GLU A 104 5.07 25.97 -17.77
C GLU A 104 6.42 25.91 -17.04
N VAL A 105 7.43 25.36 -17.68
CA VAL A 105 8.82 25.33 -17.19
C VAL A 105 9.52 26.58 -17.70
N SER A 106 9.81 27.55 -16.82
CA SER A 106 10.43 28.83 -17.17
C SER A 106 11.89 28.95 -16.70
N ASP A 107 12.71 29.62 -17.52
CA ASP A 107 14.16 29.89 -17.37
C ASP A 107 14.53 30.66 -16.06
N SER A 108 13.54 31.06 -15.26
CA SER A 108 13.71 31.85 -14.03
C SER A 108 13.76 31.01 -12.75
N GLN A 109 14.03 29.70 -12.83
CA GLN A 109 14.48 28.93 -11.67
C GLN A 109 15.96 29.22 -11.32
N LYS A 110 16.31 30.51 -11.13
CA LYS A 110 17.36 30.89 -10.17
C LYS A 110 16.91 30.33 -8.84
N SER A 111 17.49 29.19 -8.43
CA SER A 111 17.34 28.59 -7.11
C SER A 111 16.01 28.96 -6.44
N ILE A 112 14.94 28.22 -6.74
CA ILE A 112 13.89 28.09 -5.75
C ILE A 112 14.58 27.39 -4.57
N ARG A 113 15.25 28.17 -3.70
CA ARG A 113 15.36 27.80 -2.30
C ARG A 113 13.91 27.48 -1.96
N PRO A 114 13.57 26.23 -1.60
CA PRO A 114 12.19 25.92 -1.28
C PRO A 114 11.76 26.99 -0.28
N LYS A 115 10.73 27.79 -0.63
CA LYS A 115 10.06 28.68 0.34
C LYS A 115 10.00 27.86 1.61
N LYS A 116 10.63 28.31 2.71
CA LYS A 116 10.76 27.51 3.95
C LYS A 116 9.41 26.85 4.19
N GLN A 117 9.30 25.56 3.87
CA GLN A 117 8.03 24.86 4.01
C GLN A 117 7.79 24.85 5.51
N LYS A 118 6.77 25.61 5.93
CA LYS A 118 6.48 25.77 7.35
C LYS A 118 6.19 24.37 7.87
N GLN A 119 6.88 23.98 8.93
CA GLN A 119 6.67 22.68 9.55
C GLN A 119 5.19 22.57 9.94
N ILE A 120 4.52 21.52 9.47
CA ILE A 120 3.13 21.22 9.82
C ILE A 120 3.18 20.12 10.87
N THR A 121 2.42 20.29 11.93
CA THR A 121 2.26 19.28 12.98
C THR A 121 0.79 18.93 13.05
N ALA A 122 0.50 17.64 12.91
CA ALA A 122 -0.82 17.08 13.08
C ALA A 122 -0.78 16.07 14.23
N GLU A 123 -1.88 15.99 14.95
CA GLU A 123 -2.07 15.05 16.05
C GLU A 123 -3.27 14.18 15.73
N GLY A 124 -3.15 12.90 16.04
CA GLY A 124 -4.18 11.91 15.84
C GLY A 124 -4.09 10.83 16.90
N VAL A 125 -4.87 9.78 16.71
CA VAL A 125 -4.92 8.67 17.65
C VAL A 125 -3.78 7.70 17.35
N PRO A 126 -2.87 7.42 18.31
CA PRO A 126 -1.83 6.42 18.14
C PRO A 126 -2.45 5.02 18.02
N CYS A 127 -2.10 4.33 16.95
CA CYS A 127 -2.60 2.99 16.64
C CYS A 127 -1.51 1.94 16.80
N SER A 128 -0.32 2.15 16.21
CA SER A 128 0.81 1.24 16.29
C SER A 128 2.07 1.98 16.73
N PRO A 129 2.79 1.50 17.76
CA PRO A 129 3.93 2.20 18.36
C PRO A 129 5.14 2.31 17.42
N GLY A 130 6.10 3.15 17.81
CA GLY A 130 7.36 3.38 17.11
C GLY A 130 7.46 4.75 16.43
N VAL A 131 8.65 5.06 15.90
CA VAL A 131 8.94 6.34 15.22
C VAL A 131 9.53 6.07 13.85
N ALA A 132 8.96 6.68 12.83
CA ALA A 132 9.40 6.53 11.45
C ALA A 132 9.66 7.88 10.79
N PHE A 133 10.72 7.94 10.00
CA PHE A 133 10.98 8.99 9.03
C PHE A 133 10.83 8.42 7.63
N GLY A 134 10.17 9.16 6.74
CA GLY A 134 10.00 8.78 5.35
C GLY A 134 9.45 9.90 4.50
N ARG A 135 8.94 9.53 3.33
CA ARG A 135 8.33 10.43 2.36
C ARG A 135 6.85 10.12 2.21
N VAL A 136 6.03 11.16 2.14
CA VAL A 136 4.58 11.02 1.94
C VAL A 136 4.33 10.26 0.64
N PHE A 137 3.51 9.22 0.73
CA PHE A 137 2.90 8.52 -0.39
C PHE A 137 1.39 8.61 -0.27
N GLN A 138 0.77 9.39 -1.16
CA GLN A 138 -0.66 9.63 -1.17
C GLN A 138 -1.37 8.42 -1.77
N TYR A 139 -1.91 7.59 -0.89
CA TYR A 139 -2.75 6.49 -1.29
C TYR A 139 -4.21 6.95 -1.42
N LYS A 140 -4.64 7.10 -2.67
CA LYS A 140 -6.05 7.32 -3.02
C LYS A 140 -6.67 6.00 -3.45
N ASP A 141 -7.84 5.69 -2.91
CA ASP A 141 -8.66 4.56 -3.33
C ASP A 141 -9.04 4.73 -4.81
N ILE A 142 -9.02 3.66 -5.61
CA ILE A 142 -9.44 3.72 -7.02
C ILE A 142 -10.88 4.24 -7.15
N MET A 143 -11.72 3.99 -6.14
CA MET A 143 -13.07 4.55 -6.05
C MET A 143 -13.06 6.09 -5.98
N SER A 144 -12.04 6.72 -5.39
CA SER A 144 -11.93 8.18 -5.23
C SER A 144 -10.95 8.86 -6.19
N ARG A 145 -10.25 8.11 -7.04
CA ARG A 145 -9.37 8.67 -8.07
C ARG A 145 -10.15 9.34 -9.20
N LYS A 146 -9.51 10.33 -9.83
CA LYS A 146 -9.92 10.79 -11.17
C LYS A 146 -9.51 9.70 -12.15
N LEU A 147 -10.50 9.04 -12.73
CA LEU A 147 -10.31 8.06 -13.80
C LEU A 147 -10.39 8.81 -15.13
N GLY A 148 -9.73 8.31 -16.18
CA GLY A 148 -9.90 8.85 -17.54
C GLY A 148 -11.33 8.61 -18.01
N GLN A 149 -12.08 9.70 -18.27
CA GLN A 149 -13.43 9.60 -18.81
C GLN A 149 -13.38 9.78 -20.32
N TYR A 150 -13.91 8.82 -21.06
CA TYR A 150 -14.14 8.95 -22.49
C TYR A 150 -15.60 8.65 -22.81
N TYR A 151 -16.08 9.25 -23.89
CA TYR A 151 -17.44 9.05 -24.37
C TYR A 151 -17.48 7.88 -25.36
N LEU A 152 -18.55 7.11 -25.27
CA LEU A 152 -18.83 5.96 -26.11
C LEU A 152 -19.72 6.36 -27.28
N LYS A 153 -19.57 5.68 -28.40
CA LYS A 153 -20.58 5.59 -29.44
C LYS A 153 -21.58 4.49 -29.08
N GLU A 154 -22.79 4.55 -29.63
CA GLU A 154 -23.83 3.55 -29.35
C GLU A 154 -23.39 2.11 -29.67
N ASN A 155 -22.57 1.93 -30.72
CA ASN A 155 -22.03 0.63 -31.10
C ASN A 155 -20.90 0.12 -30.19
N GLU A 156 -20.34 0.97 -29.31
CA GLU A 156 -19.27 0.61 -28.36
C GLU A 156 -19.85 0.14 -27.00
N ILE A 157 -21.15 0.37 -26.75
CA ILE A 157 -21.81 -0.01 -25.49
C ILE A 157 -21.69 -1.53 -25.25
N GLY A 158 -21.84 -2.34 -26.30
CA GLY A 158 -21.78 -3.80 -26.17
C GLY A 158 -20.41 -4.30 -25.72
N GLU A 159 -19.33 -3.67 -26.21
CA GLU A 159 -17.96 -4.02 -25.80
C GLU A 159 -17.70 -3.64 -24.34
N GLU A 160 -18.11 -2.45 -23.92
CA GLU A 160 -17.96 -2.01 -22.52
C GLU A 160 -18.79 -2.86 -21.56
N LEU A 161 -20.00 -3.27 -21.95
CA LEU A 161 -20.83 -4.17 -21.16
C LEU A 161 -20.18 -5.55 -21.00
N ASN A 162 -19.56 -6.08 -22.06
CA ASN A 162 -18.78 -7.31 -21.99
C ASN A 162 -17.58 -7.19 -21.04
N ARG A 163 -16.83 -6.08 -21.09
CA ARG A 163 -15.73 -5.80 -20.16
C ARG A 163 -16.20 -5.84 -18.69
N ILE A 164 -17.36 -5.26 -18.40
CA ILE A 164 -17.96 -5.31 -17.06
C ILE A 164 -18.32 -6.74 -16.66
N HIS A 165 -18.96 -7.50 -17.55
CA HIS A 165 -19.30 -8.91 -17.28
C HIS A 165 -18.06 -9.75 -16.98
N GLU A 166 -16.98 -9.59 -17.75
CA GLU A 166 -15.72 -10.30 -17.51
C GLU A 166 -15.11 -9.91 -16.16
N ALA A 167 -15.11 -8.63 -15.82
CA ALA A 167 -14.61 -8.15 -14.53
C ALA A 167 -15.43 -8.70 -13.35
N VAL A 168 -16.75 -8.68 -13.45
CA VAL A 168 -17.65 -9.27 -12.44
C VAL A 168 -17.41 -10.78 -12.31
N ALA A 169 -17.26 -11.49 -13.43
CA ALA A 169 -16.98 -12.93 -13.43
C ALA A 169 -15.64 -13.26 -12.77
N LYS A 170 -14.58 -12.49 -13.04
CA LYS A 170 -13.27 -12.62 -12.39
C LYS A 170 -13.40 -12.45 -10.88
N VAL A 171 -14.06 -11.39 -10.43
CA VAL A 171 -14.28 -11.13 -8.99
C VAL A 171 -15.10 -12.24 -8.32
N LYS A 172 -16.16 -12.74 -8.96
CA LYS A 172 -16.94 -13.88 -8.44
C LYS A 172 -16.08 -15.14 -8.25
N LYS A 173 -15.18 -15.42 -9.19
CA LYS A 173 -14.24 -16.55 -9.11
C LYS A 173 -13.27 -16.40 -7.93
N ASP A 174 -12.73 -15.20 -7.74
CA ASP A 174 -11.83 -14.89 -6.62
C ASP A 174 -12.53 -15.04 -5.26
N LEU A 175 -13.76 -14.51 -5.14
CA LEU A 175 -14.59 -14.69 -3.94
C LEU A 175 -14.88 -16.16 -3.65
N SER A 176 -15.19 -16.95 -4.69
CA SER A 176 -15.45 -18.39 -4.55
C SER A 176 -14.21 -19.17 -4.12
N TYR A 177 -13.04 -18.78 -4.61
CA TYR A 177 -11.77 -19.37 -4.19
C TYR A 177 -11.48 -19.07 -2.72
N MET A 178 -11.60 -17.81 -2.30
CA MET A 178 -11.44 -17.42 -0.89
C MET A 178 -12.43 -18.16 0.01
N LYS A 179 -13.72 -18.22 -0.37
CA LYS A 179 -14.76 -18.96 0.35
C LYS A 179 -14.32 -20.40 0.63
N ARG A 180 -13.98 -21.18 -0.40
CA ARG A 180 -13.62 -22.60 -0.26
C ARG A 180 -12.48 -22.83 0.72
N GLN A 181 -11.46 -21.97 0.73
CA GLN A 181 -10.37 -22.10 1.69
C GLN A 181 -10.84 -21.88 3.13
N ILE A 182 -11.64 -20.83 3.36
CA ILE A 182 -12.17 -20.52 4.70
C ILE A 182 -13.14 -21.59 5.19
N GLU A 183 -14.00 -22.12 4.33
CA GLU A 183 -14.88 -23.26 4.68
C GLU A 183 -14.07 -24.47 5.10
N SER A 184 -13.01 -24.77 4.35
CA SER A 184 -12.22 -25.98 4.55
C SER A 184 -11.34 -25.95 5.79
N GLU A 185 -10.95 -24.77 6.27
CA GLU A 185 -9.95 -24.60 7.35
C GLU A 185 -10.51 -23.98 8.63
N ILE A 186 -11.64 -23.26 8.54
CA ILE A 186 -12.25 -22.54 9.65
C ILE A 186 -13.68 -23.03 9.81
N SER A 187 -14.62 -22.48 9.05
CA SER A 187 -16.00 -22.95 9.04
C SER A 187 -16.81 -22.36 7.89
N ALA A 188 -17.90 -23.04 7.56
CA ALA A 188 -18.91 -22.54 6.62
C ALA A 188 -19.50 -21.18 7.05
N SER A 189 -19.74 -20.99 8.35
CA SER A 189 -20.31 -19.74 8.87
C SER A 189 -19.42 -18.51 8.67
N HIS A 190 -18.10 -18.65 8.74
CA HIS A 190 -17.17 -17.54 8.52
C HIS A 190 -16.95 -17.25 7.04
N ALA A 191 -17.13 -18.25 6.19
CA ALA A 191 -17.07 -18.09 4.75
C ALA A 191 -18.35 -17.48 4.16
N ALA A 192 -19.46 -17.44 4.93
CA ALA A 192 -20.75 -16.94 4.48
C ALA A 192 -20.73 -15.47 4.05
N ILE A 193 -19.78 -14.66 4.54
CA ILE A 193 -19.59 -13.28 4.07
C ILE A 193 -19.31 -13.22 2.56
N PHE A 194 -18.59 -14.20 2.02
CA PHE A 194 -18.32 -14.28 0.59
C PHE A 194 -19.57 -14.62 -0.21
N ASP A 195 -20.55 -15.33 0.37
CA ASP A 195 -21.85 -15.54 -0.27
C ASP A 195 -22.66 -14.25 -0.33
N VAL A 196 -22.58 -13.41 0.70
CA VAL A 196 -23.19 -12.07 0.67
C VAL A 196 -22.52 -11.19 -0.38
N HIS A 197 -21.19 -11.22 -0.47
CA HIS A 197 -20.48 -10.46 -1.52
C HIS A 197 -20.83 -10.96 -2.92
N ARG A 198 -20.98 -12.28 -3.08
CA ARG A 198 -21.42 -12.88 -4.34
C ARG A 198 -22.86 -12.55 -4.67
N SER A 199 -23.77 -12.55 -3.69
CA SER A 199 -25.18 -12.24 -3.92
C SER A 199 -25.36 -10.81 -4.42
N VAL A 200 -24.53 -9.86 -3.96
CA VAL A 200 -24.49 -8.49 -4.51
C VAL A 200 -24.10 -8.50 -5.99
N LEU A 201 -23.14 -9.34 -6.39
CA LEU A 201 -22.71 -9.46 -7.78
C LEU A 201 -23.66 -10.30 -8.66
N GLU A 202 -24.54 -11.07 -8.04
CA GLU A 202 -25.58 -11.88 -8.69
C GLU A 202 -26.93 -11.14 -8.77
N ASP A 203 -27.04 -9.98 -8.12
CA ASP A 203 -28.22 -9.12 -8.15
C ASP A 203 -28.42 -8.52 -9.56
N GLU A 204 -29.50 -8.95 -10.24
CA GLU A 204 -29.86 -8.45 -11.56
C GLU A 204 -30.13 -6.94 -11.58
N SER A 205 -30.57 -6.36 -10.46
CA SER A 205 -30.83 -4.92 -10.37
C SER A 205 -29.55 -4.10 -10.47
N LEU A 206 -28.42 -4.63 -9.95
CA LEU A 206 -27.11 -3.99 -10.08
C LEU A 206 -26.68 -3.93 -11.55
N MET A 207 -26.76 -5.06 -12.25
CA MET A 207 -26.38 -5.13 -13.66
C MET A 207 -27.31 -4.30 -14.54
N THR A 208 -28.61 -4.29 -14.24
CA THR A 208 -29.59 -3.44 -14.94
C THR A 208 -29.31 -1.95 -14.72
N GLU A 209 -28.96 -1.53 -13.50
CA GLU A 209 -28.59 -0.14 -13.20
C GLU A 209 -27.32 0.28 -13.97
N ILE A 210 -26.30 -0.59 -13.99
CA ILE A 210 -25.07 -0.37 -14.75
C ILE A 210 -25.34 -0.24 -16.25
N GLU A 211 -26.11 -1.17 -16.82
CA GLU A 211 -26.46 -1.16 -18.25
C GLU A 211 -27.27 0.10 -18.62
N THR A 212 -28.22 0.48 -17.77
CA THR A 212 -29.03 1.69 -17.97
C THR A 212 -28.16 2.95 -17.94
N GLU A 213 -27.22 3.04 -17.00
CA GLU A 213 -26.29 4.18 -16.92
C GLU A 213 -25.34 4.24 -18.12
N LEU A 214 -24.83 3.10 -18.59
CA LEU A 214 -24.02 3.02 -19.81
C LEU A 214 -24.77 3.56 -21.03
N LYS A 215 -26.02 3.12 -21.23
CA LYS A 215 -26.86 3.55 -22.36
C LYS A 215 -27.25 5.02 -22.28
N ASN A 216 -27.55 5.53 -21.09
CA ASN A 216 -28.02 6.91 -20.92
C ASN A 216 -26.89 7.93 -21.00
N ARG A 217 -25.69 7.59 -20.50
CA ARG A 217 -24.59 8.55 -20.35
C ARG A 217 -23.53 8.41 -21.43
N LEU A 218 -23.44 7.25 -22.08
CA LEU A 218 -22.46 6.96 -23.13
C LEU A 218 -21.03 7.26 -22.67
N ILE A 219 -20.62 6.70 -21.53
CA ILE A 219 -19.29 6.86 -20.96
C ILE A 219 -18.72 5.50 -20.56
N ASN A 220 -17.39 5.39 -20.47
CA ASN A 220 -16.68 4.15 -20.19
C ASN A 220 -17.09 3.41 -18.91
N ALA A 221 -16.91 2.08 -18.91
CA ALA A 221 -17.31 1.14 -17.87
C ALA A 221 -16.81 1.53 -16.48
N GLU A 222 -15.57 1.99 -16.36
CA GLU A 222 -14.97 2.33 -15.07
C GLU A 222 -15.71 3.50 -14.40
N HIS A 223 -16.16 4.48 -15.19
CA HIS A 223 -16.93 5.60 -14.65
C HIS A 223 -18.31 5.15 -14.17
N VAL A 224 -19.00 4.35 -14.99
CA VAL A 224 -20.34 3.85 -14.67
C VAL A 224 -20.31 2.99 -13.41
N VAL A 225 -19.43 1.98 -13.38
CA VAL A 225 -19.28 1.08 -12.22
C VAL A 225 -18.94 1.89 -10.96
N ARG A 226 -17.98 2.82 -11.03
CA ARG A 226 -17.61 3.65 -9.89
C ARG A 226 -18.80 4.45 -9.35
N ASP A 227 -19.56 5.09 -10.23
CA ASP A 227 -20.66 5.96 -9.84
C ASP A 227 -21.83 5.16 -9.24
N VAL A 228 -22.19 4.02 -9.85
CA VAL A 228 -23.21 3.09 -9.32
C VAL A 228 -22.82 2.60 -7.93
N PHE A 229 -21.60 2.08 -7.75
CA PHE A 229 -21.15 1.58 -6.45
C PHE A 229 -21.02 2.68 -5.39
N LYS A 230 -20.66 3.92 -5.76
CA LYS A 230 -20.70 5.06 -4.83
C LYS A 230 -22.11 5.38 -4.35
N ARG A 231 -23.11 5.33 -5.24
CA ARG A 231 -24.51 5.53 -4.86
C ARG A 231 -24.98 4.43 -3.90
N TRP A 232 -24.60 3.19 -4.17
CA TRP A 232 -24.91 2.07 -3.29
C TRP A 232 -24.22 2.23 -1.93
N GLU A 233 -22.92 2.51 -1.88
CA GLU A 233 -22.18 2.77 -0.63
C GLU A 233 -22.88 3.87 0.19
N TYR A 234 -23.27 4.98 -0.46
CA TYR A 234 -23.99 6.08 0.18
C TYR A 234 -25.35 5.66 0.76
N LYS A 235 -26.16 4.88 0.02
CA LYS A 235 -27.44 4.35 0.50
C LYS A 235 -27.25 3.50 1.77
N PHE A 236 -26.28 2.59 1.77
CA PHE A 236 -25.98 1.72 2.92
C PHE A 236 -25.42 2.50 4.12
N LYS A 237 -24.52 3.47 3.88
CA LYS A 237 -23.89 4.29 4.94
C LYS A 237 -24.91 5.14 5.71
N ASN A 238 -25.94 5.63 5.02
CA ASN A 238 -26.97 6.49 5.62
C ASN A 238 -28.18 5.72 6.19
N THR A 239 -28.15 4.38 6.16
CA THR A 239 -29.19 3.57 6.78
C THR A 239 -29.05 3.57 8.32
N PRO A 240 -30.13 3.66 9.12
CA PRO A 240 -30.04 3.77 10.58
C PRO A 240 -29.38 2.58 11.28
N SER A 241 -29.59 1.36 10.77
CA SER A 241 -29.12 0.12 11.39
C SER A 241 -27.59 -0.01 11.35
N LYS A 242 -26.97 -0.26 12.51
CA LYS A 242 -25.51 -0.45 12.65
C LYS A 242 -24.98 -1.63 11.83
N SER A 243 -25.75 -2.73 11.72
CA SER A 243 -25.36 -3.88 10.90
C SER A 243 -25.42 -3.56 9.41
N VAL A 244 -26.37 -2.72 8.98
CA VAL A 244 -26.48 -2.28 7.57
C VAL A 244 -25.40 -1.25 7.22
N LYS A 245 -25.03 -0.37 8.15
CA LYS A 245 -23.89 0.54 7.97
C LYS A 245 -22.59 -0.21 7.72
N GLN A 246 -22.39 -1.35 8.37
CA GLN A 246 -21.20 -2.19 8.14
C GLN A 246 -21.16 -2.73 6.70
N LYS A 247 -22.31 -3.03 6.09
CA LYS A 247 -22.40 -3.45 4.67
C LYS A 247 -21.91 -2.39 3.68
N SER A 248 -21.84 -1.10 4.06
CA SER A 248 -21.28 -0.07 3.18
C SER A 248 -19.80 -0.35 2.83
N TYR A 249 -19.04 -0.93 3.76
CA TYR A 249 -17.65 -1.31 3.51
C TYR A 249 -17.55 -2.49 2.53
N ASP A 250 -18.48 -3.43 2.61
CA ASP A 250 -18.55 -4.56 1.69
C ASP A 250 -18.85 -4.08 0.26
N ILE A 251 -19.84 -3.19 0.09
CA ILE A 251 -20.16 -2.59 -1.21
C ILE A 251 -18.97 -1.84 -1.79
N ALA A 252 -18.27 -1.06 -0.96
CA ALA A 252 -17.06 -0.35 -1.40
C ALA A 252 -15.95 -1.31 -1.85
N ASP A 253 -15.71 -2.41 -1.11
CA ASP A 253 -14.70 -3.41 -1.46
C ASP A 253 -15.06 -4.15 -2.77
N ILE A 254 -16.34 -4.49 -2.96
CA ILE A 254 -16.82 -5.14 -4.20
C ILE A 254 -16.63 -4.22 -5.41
N GLY A 255 -17.11 -2.98 -5.33
CA GLY A 255 -16.98 -2.01 -6.43
C GLY A 255 -15.51 -1.76 -6.79
N ARG A 256 -14.66 -1.67 -5.77
CA ARG A 256 -13.21 -1.56 -5.94
C ARG A 256 -12.61 -2.76 -6.67
N ARG A 257 -12.96 -3.99 -6.30
CA ARG A 257 -12.45 -5.22 -6.96
C ARG A 257 -12.82 -5.25 -8.44
N ILE A 258 -14.04 -4.85 -8.78
CA ILE A 258 -14.48 -4.77 -10.18
C ILE A 258 -13.66 -3.71 -10.92
N LEU A 259 -13.48 -2.50 -10.35
CA LEU A 259 -12.68 -1.44 -11.00
C LEU A 259 -11.22 -1.83 -11.23
N LEU A 260 -10.60 -2.52 -10.26
CA LEU A 260 -9.25 -3.05 -10.43
C LEU A 260 -9.18 -4.09 -11.55
N SER A 261 -10.19 -4.97 -11.63
CA SER A 261 -10.30 -5.93 -12.71
C SER A 261 -10.50 -5.27 -14.07
N LEU A 262 -11.31 -4.21 -14.17
CA LEU A 262 -11.57 -3.46 -15.41
C LEU A 262 -10.32 -2.74 -15.95
N HIS A 263 -9.47 -2.22 -15.06
CA HIS A 263 -8.21 -1.60 -15.45
C HIS A 263 -7.13 -2.61 -15.87
N GLY A 264 -7.39 -3.93 -15.76
CA GLY A 264 -6.35 -4.95 -15.97
C GLY A 264 -5.22 -4.89 -14.93
N ILE A 265 -5.43 -4.16 -13.82
CA ILE A 265 -4.43 -4.00 -12.77
C ILE A 265 -4.54 -5.21 -11.84
N GLU A 266 -3.70 -6.22 -12.08
CA GLU A 266 -3.58 -7.36 -11.17
C GLU A 266 -2.85 -7.00 -9.87
N SER A 267 -2.16 -5.85 -9.82
CA SER A 267 -1.36 -5.45 -8.66
C SER A 267 -1.82 -4.13 -8.04
N ASN A 268 -2.36 -4.19 -6.82
CA ASN A 268 -2.68 -3.00 -6.01
C ASN A 268 -1.44 -2.09 -5.90
N ILE A 269 -1.62 -0.77 -6.04
CA ILE A 269 -0.53 0.24 -6.00
C ILE A 269 0.33 0.12 -4.73
N LEU A 270 -0.27 -0.38 -3.63
CA LEU A 270 0.41 -0.60 -2.36
C LEU A 270 1.52 -1.68 -2.43
N ALA A 271 1.49 -2.55 -3.45
CA ALA A 271 2.56 -3.51 -3.74
C ALA A 271 3.79 -2.85 -4.37
N HIS A 272 3.60 -1.74 -5.08
CA HIS A 272 4.64 -1.07 -5.87
C HIS A 272 5.04 0.31 -5.33
N ILE A 273 4.75 0.60 -4.06
CA ILE A 273 5.13 1.87 -3.43
C ILE A 273 6.65 2.15 -3.53
N PRO A 274 7.08 3.42 -3.54
CA PRO A 274 8.49 3.78 -3.43
C PRO A 274 9.13 3.33 -2.11
N LYS A 275 10.46 3.22 -2.08
CA LYS A 275 11.19 2.97 -0.82
C LYS A 275 11.04 4.16 0.12
N ASN A 276 10.96 3.88 1.42
CA ASN A 276 10.81 4.86 2.49
C ASN A 276 9.48 5.63 2.48
N SER A 277 8.41 5.02 1.95
CA SER A 277 7.10 5.65 1.90
C SER A 277 6.40 5.64 3.25
N VAL A 278 5.79 6.76 3.64
CA VAL A 278 4.77 6.83 4.68
C VAL A 278 3.44 6.95 3.96
N ILE A 279 2.58 5.96 4.19
CA ILE A 279 1.30 5.86 3.48
C ILE A 279 0.32 6.83 4.12
N PHE A 280 -0.19 7.77 3.31
CA PHE A 280 -1.23 8.70 3.68
C PHE A 280 -2.51 8.28 2.97
N ALA A 281 -3.54 7.92 3.72
CA ALA A 281 -4.78 7.39 3.16
C ALA A 281 -6.00 7.95 3.87
N GLN A 282 -7.15 8.01 3.20
CA GLN A 282 -8.40 8.27 3.90
C GLN A 282 -8.71 7.11 4.87
N ARG A 283 -8.67 5.90 4.35
CA ARG A 283 -8.80 4.63 5.07
C ARG A 283 -8.03 3.55 4.29
N LEU A 284 -7.67 2.45 4.94
CA LEU A 284 -7.20 1.24 4.25
C LEU A 284 -8.24 0.15 4.42
N LEU A 285 -8.71 -0.43 3.30
CA LEU A 285 -9.63 -1.55 3.30
C LEU A 285 -8.90 -2.88 3.55
N PRO A 286 -9.58 -3.96 3.94
CA PRO A 286 -8.95 -5.27 4.10
C PRO A 286 -8.19 -5.73 2.85
N SER A 287 -8.67 -5.42 1.65
CA SER A 287 -7.98 -5.74 0.39
C SER A 287 -6.70 -4.92 0.16
N ASP A 288 -6.52 -3.78 0.83
CA ASP A 288 -5.33 -2.93 0.72
C ASP A 288 -4.16 -3.43 1.54
N THR A 289 -4.47 -3.90 2.74
CA THR A 289 -3.49 -4.29 3.74
C THR A 289 -2.65 -5.48 3.29
N VAL A 290 -3.28 -6.42 2.58
CA VAL A 290 -2.65 -7.62 2.04
C VAL A 290 -1.54 -7.28 1.03
N HIS A 291 -1.71 -6.22 0.24
CA HIS A 291 -0.80 -5.88 -0.85
C HIS A 291 0.35 -4.96 -0.42
N LEU A 292 0.34 -4.43 0.81
CA LEU A 292 1.30 -3.43 1.25
C LEU A 292 2.73 -4.02 1.37
N ASP A 293 3.70 -3.52 0.57
CA ASP A 293 5.10 -3.94 0.71
C ASP A 293 5.74 -3.33 1.98
N LYS A 294 5.75 -4.13 3.05
CA LYS A 294 6.32 -3.77 4.35
C LYS A 294 7.78 -3.32 4.31
N ARG A 295 8.57 -3.72 3.30
CA ARG A 295 9.99 -3.33 3.22
C ARG A 295 10.15 -1.88 2.76
N LYS A 296 9.12 -1.36 2.12
CA LYS A 296 9.11 -0.03 1.52
C LYS A 296 8.27 0.95 2.36
N ALA A 297 7.20 0.47 2.98
CA ALA A 297 6.39 1.23 3.93
C ALA A 297 7.12 1.46 5.26
N ARG A 298 7.16 2.70 5.74
CA ARG A 298 7.79 3.11 7.00
C ARG A 298 6.79 3.45 8.09
N ALA A 299 5.60 3.93 7.73
CA ALA A 299 4.50 4.20 8.65
C ALA A 299 3.17 4.34 7.86
N ILE A 300 2.06 4.28 8.59
CA ILE A 300 0.69 4.46 8.05
C ILE A 300 -0.01 5.60 8.78
N VAL A 301 -0.53 6.56 8.03
CA VAL A 301 -1.33 7.69 8.51
C VAL A 301 -2.70 7.63 7.85
N THR A 302 -3.78 7.59 8.63
CA THR A 302 -5.16 7.56 8.11
C THR A 302 -6.04 8.68 8.63
N LYS A 303 -6.97 9.17 7.79
CA LYS A 303 -8.02 10.13 8.22
C LYS A 303 -9.09 9.45 9.07
N GLU A 304 -9.48 8.25 8.67
CA GLU A 304 -10.52 7.45 9.30
C GLU A 304 -9.93 6.16 9.88
N GLY A 305 -10.63 5.58 10.86
CA GLY A 305 -10.31 4.29 11.45
C GLY A 305 -10.03 4.39 12.95
N SER A 306 -10.28 3.31 13.68
CA SER A 306 -10.08 3.25 15.14
C SER A 306 -8.81 2.50 15.51
N LYS A 307 -8.47 2.43 16.80
CA LYS A 307 -7.36 1.59 17.30
C LYS A 307 -7.53 0.10 16.97
N ASN A 308 -8.72 -0.32 16.59
CA ASN A 308 -9.08 -1.69 16.24
C ASN A 308 -9.49 -1.81 14.75
N SER A 309 -9.22 -0.79 13.92
CA SER A 309 -9.45 -0.91 12.48
C SER A 309 -8.46 -1.89 11.84
N HIS A 310 -8.84 -2.46 10.70
CA HIS A 310 -7.96 -3.31 9.88
C HIS A 310 -6.59 -2.66 9.62
N SER A 311 -6.56 -1.34 9.35
CA SER A 311 -5.32 -0.57 9.17
C SER A 311 -4.43 -0.55 10.42
N ALA A 312 -5.01 -0.32 11.60
CA ALA A 312 -4.29 -0.26 12.87
C ALA A 312 -3.73 -1.64 13.27
N LEU A 313 -4.52 -2.69 13.04
CA LEU A 313 -4.14 -4.07 13.33
C LEU A 313 -3.02 -4.54 12.41
N LEU A 314 -3.14 -4.26 11.11
CA LEU A 314 -2.08 -4.52 10.15
C LEU A 314 -0.79 -3.80 10.54
N ALA A 315 -0.87 -2.50 10.86
CA ALA A 315 0.30 -1.72 11.21
C ALA A 315 1.06 -2.32 12.41
N ARG A 316 0.32 -2.75 13.44
CA ARG A 316 0.89 -3.47 14.60
C ARG A 316 1.51 -4.80 14.20
N ALA A 317 0.81 -5.57 13.39
CA ALA A 317 1.30 -6.86 12.91
C ALA A 317 2.55 -6.70 12.06
N MET A 318 2.65 -5.65 11.24
CA MET A 318 3.79 -5.33 10.42
C MET A 318 4.94 -4.64 11.17
N GLY A 319 4.74 -4.27 12.44
CA GLY A 319 5.73 -3.52 13.23
C GLY A 319 5.99 -2.11 12.68
N ILE A 320 5.05 -1.55 11.92
CA ILE A 320 5.16 -0.20 11.36
C ILE A 320 4.36 0.77 12.23
N PRO A 321 4.91 1.95 12.56
CA PRO A 321 4.19 2.98 13.30
C PRO A 321 2.93 3.42 12.56
N SER A 322 1.86 3.69 13.31
CA SER A 322 0.61 4.15 12.72
C SER A 322 -0.17 5.11 13.59
N VAL A 323 -0.78 6.11 12.95
CA VAL A 323 -1.63 7.14 13.54
C VAL A 323 -2.89 7.28 12.67
N THR A 324 -4.06 7.38 13.31
CA THR A 324 -5.36 7.58 12.63
C THR A 324 -6.04 8.86 13.11
N HIS A 325 -7.18 9.25 12.54
CA HIS A 325 -7.91 10.50 12.87
C HIS A 325 -7.05 11.75 12.70
N ILE A 326 -6.25 11.76 11.63
CA ILE A 326 -5.46 12.93 11.24
C ILE A 326 -6.29 13.73 10.22
N ASP A 327 -6.70 14.95 10.58
CA ASP A 327 -7.64 15.81 9.83
C ASP A 327 -6.93 16.70 8.76
N PRO A 328 -7.64 17.56 8.00
CA PRO A 328 -7.92 17.43 6.57
C PRO A 328 -6.87 18.02 5.63
N ASP A 329 -5.80 18.65 6.13
CA ASP A 329 -4.72 19.18 5.28
C ASP A 329 -3.87 18.08 4.61
N MET A 330 -4.15 16.82 4.92
CA MET A 330 -3.54 15.64 4.31
C MET A 330 -3.68 15.59 2.78
N ASP A 331 -4.78 16.08 2.21
CA ASP A 331 -4.97 16.06 0.74
C ASP A 331 -4.07 17.08 0.03
N ASN A 332 -3.65 18.12 0.74
CA ASN A 332 -2.79 19.20 0.24
C ASN A 332 -1.30 18.94 0.49
N ILE A 333 -0.95 17.83 1.14
CA ILE A 333 0.46 17.46 1.33
C ILE A 333 1.00 16.90 0.01
N PRO A 334 2.02 17.53 -0.59
CA PRO A 334 2.65 17.04 -1.80
C PRO A 334 3.23 15.63 -1.63
N GLU A 335 3.04 14.84 -2.67
CA GLU A 335 3.73 13.56 -2.84
C GLU A 335 5.25 13.73 -2.62
N GLY A 336 5.87 12.82 -1.88
CA GLY A 336 7.30 12.85 -1.60
C GLY A 336 7.74 13.78 -0.46
N ALA A 337 6.82 14.54 0.16
CA ALA A 337 7.15 15.42 1.28
C ALA A 337 7.80 14.65 2.46
N ASN A 338 8.82 15.25 3.09
CA ASN A 338 9.46 14.65 4.26
C ASN A 338 8.51 14.65 5.45
N VAL A 339 8.37 13.49 6.10
CA VAL A 339 7.46 13.33 7.23
C VAL A 339 8.03 12.43 8.31
N ILE A 340 7.72 12.76 9.56
CA ILE A 340 7.98 11.95 10.74
C ILE A 340 6.64 11.54 11.33
N VAL A 341 6.51 10.26 11.63
CA VAL A 341 5.35 9.70 12.33
C VAL A 341 5.82 9.13 13.65
N ASN A 342 5.24 9.59 14.76
CA ASN A 342 5.42 9.02 16.08
C ASN A 342 4.12 8.30 16.48
N GLY A 343 4.12 6.99 16.24
CA GLY A 343 3.02 6.11 16.58
C GLY A 343 2.85 5.86 18.08
N ASN A 344 3.82 6.25 18.92
CA ASN A 344 3.68 6.19 20.37
C ASN A 344 2.82 7.35 20.91
N THR A 345 3.03 8.55 20.35
CA THR A 345 2.36 9.77 20.83
C THR A 345 1.21 10.21 19.95
N GLY A 346 1.04 9.63 18.76
CA GLY A 346 0.03 10.05 17.79
C GLY A 346 0.42 11.30 16.98
N LYS A 347 1.70 11.69 16.97
CA LYS A 347 2.16 12.94 16.37
C LYS A 347 2.73 12.71 14.97
N VAL A 348 2.31 13.54 14.01
CA VAL A 348 2.80 13.54 12.63
C VAL A 348 3.39 14.91 12.30
N ILE A 349 4.64 14.94 11.84
CA ILE A 349 5.36 16.18 11.54
C ILE A 349 5.78 16.17 10.07
N ILE A 350 5.17 17.04 9.27
CA ILE A 350 5.47 17.22 7.85
C ILE A 350 6.41 18.42 7.70
N TYR A 351 7.35 18.34 6.76
CA TYR A 351 8.42 19.31 6.56
C TYR A 351 9.23 19.56 7.84
N PRO A 352 9.73 18.51 8.50
CA PRO A 352 10.52 18.68 9.70
C PRO A 352 11.76 19.54 9.45
N GLY A 353 12.03 20.46 10.37
CA GLY A 353 13.20 21.34 10.29
C GLY A 353 14.51 20.55 10.25
N LYS A 354 15.55 21.12 9.62
CA LYS A 354 16.87 20.49 9.48
C LYS A 354 17.46 19.99 10.80
N LYS A 355 17.26 20.73 11.90
CA LYS A 355 17.72 20.35 13.25
C LYS A 355 17.03 19.09 13.75
N LEU A 356 15.71 18.98 13.56
CA LEU A 356 14.94 17.80 13.95
C LEU A 356 15.30 16.59 13.09
N LEU A 357 15.49 16.78 11.78
CA LEU A 357 15.97 15.74 10.88
C LEU A 357 17.39 15.27 11.23
N ALA A 358 18.29 16.18 11.58
CA ALA A 358 19.64 15.84 12.01
C ALA A 358 19.63 15.05 13.31
N ASN A 359 18.80 15.45 14.28
CA ASN A 359 18.63 14.73 15.54
C ASN A 359 18.00 13.34 15.31
N LEU A 360 16.97 13.24 14.49
CA LEU A 360 16.35 11.94 14.19
C LEU A 360 17.24 11.04 13.37
N LYS A 361 17.98 11.57 12.39
CA LYS A 361 19.03 10.81 11.73
C LYS A 361 20.09 10.40 12.75
N ALA A 362 20.56 11.27 13.64
CA ALA A 362 21.48 10.85 14.69
C ALA A 362 20.91 9.77 15.63
N VAL A 363 19.59 9.68 15.82
CA VAL A 363 18.95 8.61 16.59
C VAL A 363 18.73 7.33 15.76
N ILE A 364 18.33 7.44 14.49
CA ILE A 364 17.99 6.33 13.58
C ILE A 364 19.23 5.76 12.85
N SER A 365 20.18 6.64 12.52
CA SER A 365 21.46 6.42 11.85
C SER A 365 22.64 6.48 12.80
N LYS A 366 22.43 6.65 14.11
CA LYS A 366 23.27 5.87 15.02
C LYS A 366 23.09 4.44 14.50
N PRO A 367 24.12 3.79 13.95
CA PRO A 367 24.07 2.35 13.98
C PRO A 367 23.70 2.01 15.42
N VAL A 368 22.86 1.00 15.65
CA VAL A 368 23.04 0.25 16.90
C VAL A 368 24.55 0.09 16.99
N SER A 369 25.16 0.80 17.93
CA SER A 369 26.53 1.28 17.81
C SER A 369 27.41 0.15 17.31
N ASN A 370 28.32 0.42 16.38
CA ASN A 370 29.41 -0.53 16.12
C ASN A 370 30.38 -0.61 17.31
N GLU A 371 30.10 0.08 18.43
CA GLU A 371 30.39 -0.55 19.72
C GLU A 371 29.61 -1.85 19.69
N LYS A 372 30.28 -2.97 19.30
CA LYS A 372 29.84 -4.34 19.63
C LYS A 372 29.01 -4.15 20.88
N PRO A 373 27.65 -4.30 20.86
CA PRO A 373 26.89 -4.09 22.09
C PRO A 373 27.64 -4.96 23.05
N THR A 374 28.36 -4.35 24.01
CA THR A 374 29.35 -5.06 24.84
C THR A 374 28.56 -6.28 25.22
N ILE A 375 28.83 -7.49 24.70
CA ILE A 375 27.77 -8.51 24.66
C ILE A 375 27.41 -8.63 26.12
N ILE A 376 26.27 -8.06 26.50
CA ILE A 376 25.94 -7.92 27.90
C ILE A 376 25.28 -9.27 28.12
N ARG A 377 26.10 -10.33 28.07
CA ARG A 377 25.96 -11.52 28.89
C ARG A 377 26.12 -11.06 30.34
N ARG A 378 25.33 -10.08 30.77
CA ARG A 378 24.91 -10.06 32.15
C ARG A 378 23.90 -11.18 32.19
N LYS A 379 24.39 -12.38 32.51
CA LYS A 379 23.73 -13.11 33.58
C LYS A 379 23.68 -12.10 34.73
N ILE A 380 22.62 -11.30 34.81
CA ILE A 380 22.39 -10.44 35.97
C ILE A 380 22.11 -11.43 37.07
N SER A 381 23.15 -11.75 37.81
CA SER A 381 23.09 -12.55 39.00
C SER A 381 23.04 -11.56 40.15
N ILE A 382 21.84 -11.08 40.45
CA ILE A 382 21.55 -10.65 41.80
C ILE A 382 21.24 -11.99 42.48
N ASP A 383 22.18 -12.49 43.30
CA ASP A 383 22.04 -13.68 44.16
C ASP A 383 22.30 -15.10 43.58
N ARG A 384 23.28 -15.28 42.67
CA ARG A 384 23.71 -16.60 42.10
C ARG A 384 22.73 -17.30 41.15
N GLU A 385 21.55 -16.73 40.88
CA GLU A 385 20.66 -17.25 39.82
C GLU A 385 21.00 -16.67 38.45
N SER A 386 20.90 -17.49 37.40
CA SER A 386 21.10 -17.06 36.01
C SER A 386 19.77 -16.82 35.32
N VAL A 387 19.50 -15.57 34.95
CA VAL A 387 18.31 -15.20 34.17
C VAL A 387 18.63 -15.19 32.67
N THR A 388 17.75 -15.76 31.85
CA THR A 388 17.84 -15.68 30.38
C THR A 388 17.07 -14.49 29.84
N VAL A 389 17.66 -13.73 28.92
CA VAL A 389 17.03 -12.62 28.22
C VAL A 389 16.64 -13.07 26.81
N ASN A 390 15.35 -13.40 26.66
CA ASN A 390 14.80 -13.85 25.39
C ASN A 390 14.09 -12.72 24.64
N ALA A 391 14.11 -12.77 23.30
CA ALA A 391 13.46 -11.79 22.45
C ALA A 391 12.01 -12.16 22.10
N ASN A 392 11.19 -11.13 21.90
CA ASN A 392 9.87 -11.24 21.29
C ASN A 392 9.98 -10.83 19.82
N ILE A 393 9.54 -11.69 18.90
CA ILE A 393 9.66 -11.44 17.45
C ILE A 393 8.31 -11.70 16.74
N ALA A 394 8.12 -11.07 15.58
CA ALA A 394 7.01 -11.36 14.66
C ALA A 394 7.51 -11.52 13.21
N SER A 395 8.72 -11.03 12.90
CA SER A 395 9.27 -10.96 11.55
C SER A 395 10.75 -11.41 11.46
N PRO A 396 11.26 -11.69 10.25
CA PRO A 396 12.69 -11.91 10.02
C PRO A 396 13.56 -10.72 10.46
N GLU A 397 13.03 -9.49 10.34
CA GLU A 397 13.73 -8.27 10.74
C GLU A 397 13.93 -8.21 12.27
N ASP A 398 12.90 -8.60 13.03
CA ASP A 398 12.98 -8.69 14.49
C ASP A 398 13.99 -9.73 14.93
N ALA A 399 14.01 -10.90 14.26
CA ALA A 399 14.97 -11.97 14.54
C ALA A 399 16.42 -11.53 14.32
N ARG A 400 16.71 -10.83 13.20
CA ARG A 400 18.03 -10.23 12.96
C ARG A 400 18.42 -9.23 14.03
N THR A 401 17.48 -8.36 14.39
CA THR A 401 17.71 -7.33 15.41
C THR A 401 17.99 -7.96 16.76
N ALA A 402 17.19 -8.95 17.17
CA ALA A 402 17.37 -9.70 18.41
C ALA A 402 18.74 -10.39 18.47
N ARG A 403 19.13 -11.07 17.38
CA ARG A 403 20.44 -11.72 17.27
C ARG A 403 21.58 -10.71 17.39
N HIS A 404 21.46 -9.56 16.73
CA HIS A 404 22.45 -8.49 16.80
C HIS A 404 22.63 -7.94 18.22
N HIS A 405 21.57 -7.90 19.02
CA HIS A 405 21.61 -7.48 20.43
C HIS A 405 21.97 -8.62 21.41
N GLY A 406 22.27 -9.83 20.93
CA GLY A 406 22.79 -10.93 21.74
C GLY A 406 21.75 -11.63 22.62
N CYS A 407 20.49 -11.78 22.16
CA CYS A 407 19.49 -12.53 22.92
C CYS A 407 19.89 -13.99 23.19
N ASP A 408 19.47 -14.53 24.34
CA ASP A 408 19.71 -15.93 24.73
C ASP A 408 18.76 -16.90 24.00
N GLY A 409 17.65 -16.37 23.49
CA GLY A 409 16.60 -17.13 22.83
C GLY A 409 15.47 -16.27 22.28
N VAL A 410 14.49 -16.93 21.70
CA VAL A 410 13.21 -16.32 21.32
C VAL A 410 12.15 -16.81 22.29
N GLY A 411 11.71 -15.92 23.18
CA GLY A 411 10.77 -16.23 24.26
C GLY A 411 9.33 -16.21 23.76
N LEU A 412 9.10 -15.51 22.65
CA LEU A 412 7.80 -15.41 22.00
C LEU A 412 7.97 -15.09 20.52
N TYR A 413 7.62 -16.04 19.66
CA TYR A 413 7.39 -15.80 18.24
C TYR A 413 5.89 -15.73 17.96
N ARG A 414 5.43 -14.55 17.52
CA ARG A 414 4.06 -14.26 17.12
C ARG A 414 3.86 -14.57 15.64
N ILE A 415 3.01 -15.53 15.31
CA ILE A 415 2.74 -15.96 13.93
C ILE A 415 1.51 -15.28 13.30
N GLU A 416 0.77 -14.48 14.06
CA GLU A 416 -0.43 -13.75 13.60
C GLU A 416 -0.14 -12.90 12.37
N GLN A 417 1.06 -12.32 12.29
CA GLN A 417 1.49 -11.53 11.14
C GLN A 417 1.45 -12.34 9.83
N ILE A 418 1.76 -13.64 9.86
CA ILE A 418 1.73 -14.49 8.66
C ILE A 418 0.28 -14.62 8.16
N TYR A 419 -0.67 -14.79 9.07
CA TYR A 419 -2.09 -14.87 8.74
C TYR A 419 -2.63 -13.53 8.26
N MET A 420 -2.35 -12.44 8.99
CA MET A 420 -2.91 -11.11 8.67
C MET A 420 -2.41 -10.52 7.35
N THR A 421 -1.26 -10.97 6.85
CA THR A 421 -0.66 -10.46 5.61
C THR A 421 -0.81 -11.42 4.42
N ALA A 422 -1.46 -12.57 4.62
CA ALA A 422 -1.70 -13.50 3.53
C ALA A 422 -2.96 -13.09 2.75
N HIS A 423 -2.95 -13.33 1.43
CA HIS A 423 -4.14 -13.12 0.58
C HIS A 423 -5.25 -14.12 0.88
N VAL A 424 -4.85 -15.30 1.34
CA VAL A 424 -5.71 -16.41 1.70
C VAL A 424 -5.17 -17.06 2.96
N LEU A 425 -6.00 -17.87 3.59
CA LEU A 425 -5.60 -18.54 4.81
C LEU A 425 -4.35 -19.43 4.59
N PRO A 426 -3.30 -19.27 5.40
CA PRO A 426 -2.07 -20.07 5.34
C PRO A 426 -2.30 -21.57 5.54
N ASP A 427 -2.02 -22.34 4.49
CA ASP A 427 -1.85 -23.79 4.61
C ASP A 427 -0.53 -24.14 5.34
N GLU A 428 -0.37 -25.43 5.67
CA GLU A 428 0.81 -25.94 6.37
C GLU A 428 2.12 -25.63 5.63
N LYS A 429 2.15 -25.83 4.30
CA LYS A 429 3.34 -25.64 3.48
C LYS A 429 3.79 -24.18 3.50
N TYR A 430 2.83 -23.26 3.31
CA TYR A 430 3.06 -21.83 3.34
C TYR A 430 3.52 -21.38 4.72
N LEU A 431 2.89 -21.89 5.80
CA LEU A 431 3.26 -21.54 7.16
C LEU A 431 4.68 -22.02 7.50
N VAL A 432 5.03 -23.26 7.16
CA VAL A 432 6.38 -23.81 7.31
C VAL A 432 7.42 -22.93 6.61
N ASP A 433 7.18 -22.54 5.36
CA ASP A 433 8.13 -21.73 4.58
C ASP A 433 8.30 -20.31 5.13
N LYS A 434 7.21 -19.69 5.59
CA LYS A 434 7.26 -18.35 6.20
C LYS A 434 7.96 -18.37 7.55
N VAL A 435 7.66 -19.35 8.40
CA VAL A 435 8.32 -19.50 9.70
C VAL A 435 9.81 -19.77 9.53
N LYS A 436 10.22 -20.66 8.61
CA LYS A 436 11.66 -20.89 8.31
C LYS A 436 12.39 -19.60 7.94
N LYS A 437 11.76 -18.76 7.13
CA LYS A 437 12.33 -17.46 6.73
C LYS A 437 12.49 -16.52 7.93
N SER A 438 11.51 -16.47 8.83
CA SER A 438 11.57 -15.64 10.04
C SER A 438 12.62 -16.10 11.04
N LEU A 439 12.83 -17.41 11.17
CA LEU A 439 13.71 -17.99 12.18
C LEU A 439 15.16 -18.21 11.70
N ARG A 440 15.50 -17.82 10.45
CA ARG A 440 16.82 -18.08 9.84
C ARG A 440 17.99 -17.59 10.72
N ASP A 441 17.88 -16.38 11.25
CA ASP A 441 18.96 -15.69 11.97
C ASP A 441 19.08 -16.09 13.46
N VAL A 442 18.12 -16.90 13.96
CA VAL A 442 18.03 -17.37 15.35
C VAL A 442 17.90 -18.89 15.44
N LYS A 443 18.27 -19.60 14.36
CA LYS A 443 18.04 -21.06 14.20
C LYS A 443 18.69 -21.93 15.28
N ASP A 444 19.77 -21.45 15.87
CA ASP A 444 20.59 -22.13 16.88
C ASP A 444 20.08 -21.93 18.32
N LEU A 445 19.09 -21.05 18.51
CA LEU A 445 18.54 -20.70 19.80
C LEU A 445 17.30 -21.52 20.17
N GLN A 446 16.92 -21.48 21.45
CA GLN A 446 15.60 -21.95 21.88
C GLN A 446 14.53 -20.97 21.40
N ILE A 447 13.46 -21.47 20.78
CA ILE A 447 12.42 -20.66 20.15
C ILE A 447 11.05 -21.10 20.66
N THR A 448 10.31 -20.20 21.30
CA THR A 448 8.93 -20.44 21.69
C THR A 448 7.99 -19.87 20.63
N ILE A 449 7.29 -20.72 19.89
CA ILE A 449 6.25 -20.31 18.93
C ILE A 449 4.92 -20.24 19.68
N ARG A 450 4.26 -19.09 19.66
CA ARG A 450 2.91 -18.96 20.18
C ARG A 450 1.93 -19.31 19.08
N LEU A 451 0.99 -20.20 19.38
CA LEU A 451 -0.15 -20.42 18.50
C LEU A 451 -0.92 -19.11 18.31
N VAL A 452 -1.63 -19.02 17.20
CA VAL A 452 -2.26 -17.79 16.75
C VAL A 452 -3.27 -17.29 17.79
N ASP A 453 -3.11 -16.04 18.24
CA ASP A 453 -3.99 -15.37 19.19
C ASP A 453 -4.78 -14.28 18.46
N ILE A 454 -5.84 -14.74 17.80
CA ILE A 454 -6.82 -13.96 17.03
C ILE A 454 -8.13 -13.91 17.81
N GLY A 455 -8.85 -12.80 17.68
CA GLY A 455 -10.19 -12.54 18.22
C GLY A 455 -10.86 -11.40 17.45
N ARG A 456 -12.02 -10.89 17.91
CA ARG A 456 -12.72 -9.74 17.27
C ARG A 456 -11.86 -8.49 17.13
N ASP A 457 -10.88 -8.32 18.01
CA ASP A 457 -9.94 -7.19 17.98
C ASP A 457 -8.81 -7.38 16.98
N LYS A 458 -8.63 -8.56 16.38
CA LYS A 458 -7.55 -8.90 15.42
C LYS A 458 -8.11 -9.70 14.24
N THR A 459 -9.06 -9.14 13.51
CA THR A 459 -9.73 -9.82 12.39
C THR A 459 -8.74 -10.17 11.28
N LEU A 460 -8.86 -11.38 10.74
CA LEU A 460 -8.16 -11.75 9.51
C LEU A 460 -8.92 -11.17 8.31
N PRO A 461 -8.23 -10.72 7.23
CA PRO A 461 -8.89 -10.07 6.09
C PRO A 461 -10.00 -10.90 5.41
N TYR A 462 -10.02 -12.20 5.67
CA TYR A 462 -10.87 -13.20 5.06
C TYR A 462 -11.70 -13.99 6.11
N ILE A 463 -11.74 -13.56 7.37
CA ILE A 463 -12.56 -14.16 8.45
C ILE A 463 -13.29 -13.06 9.22
N ASP A 464 -14.63 -13.09 9.21
CA ASP A 464 -15.41 -12.27 10.12
C ASP A 464 -15.84 -13.07 11.35
N ILE A 465 -15.21 -12.81 12.50
CA ILE A 465 -15.50 -13.49 13.77
C ILE A 465 -16.73 -12.82 14.39
N HIS A 466 -17.92 -13.31 14.07
CA HIS A 466 -19.19 -12.83 14.65
C HIS A 466 -19.56 -13.54 15.96
N GLY A 467 -20.08 -12.80 16.96
CA GLY A 467 -20.65 -13.30 18.21
C GLY A 467 -20.04 -12.74 19.50
N GLY A 468 -20.89 -12.29 20.45
CA GLY A 468 -20.53 -11.84 21.82
C GLY A 468 -20.26 -10.34 21.99
N GLU A 469 -20.81 -9.74 23.06
CA GLU A 469 -20.71 -8.29 23.35
C GLU A 469 -19.29 -7.82 23.72
N ASP A 470 -18.38 -8.73 24.09
CA ASP A 470 -17.08 -8.36 24.65
C ASP A 470 -15.86 -8.91 23.86
N THR A 471 -15.06 -8.00 23.30
CA THR A 471 -13.96 -8.31 22.36
C THR A 471 -12.69 -8.84 23.03
N THR A 472 -12.50 -8.54 24.32
CA THR A 472 -11.30 -8.89 25.09
C THR A 472 -11.44 -10.22 25.83
N LEU A 473 -12.64 -10.59 26.26
CA LEU A 473 -12.94 -11.77 27.09
C LEU A 473 -13.64 -12.91 26.34
N GLY A 474 -14.04 -12.69 25.08
CA GLY A 474 -14.81 -13.64 24.27
C GLY A 474 -14.01 -14.76 23.57
N LEU A 475 -14.44 -15.10 22.36
CA LEU A 475 -13.85 -16.15 21.53
C LEU A 475 -12.48 -15.71 20.96
N ARG A 476 -11.39 -16.17 21.58
CA ARG A 476 -10.01 -15.86 21.18
C ARG A 476 -9.01 -16.93 21.60
N GLY A 477 -7.80 -16.85 21.03
CA GLY A 477 -6.69 -17.73 21.41
C GLY A 477 -7.07 -19.20 21.32
N ILE A 478 -6.77 -20.00 22.36
CA ILE A 478 -7.08 -21.44 22.35
C ILE A 478 -8.58 -21.76 22.22
N ARG A 479 -9.47 -20.90 22.72
CA ARG A 479 -10.94 -21.12 22.60
C ARG A 479 -11.37 -21.10 21.13
N LEU A 480 -10.84 -20.14 20.38
CA LEU A 480 -11.05 -20.05 18.94
C LEU A 480 -10.43 -21.25 18.21
N LEU A 481 -9.24 -21.68 18.64
CA LEU A 481 -8.56 -22.83 18.06
C LEU A 481 -9.26 -24.17 18.31
N PHE A 482 -9.97 -24.32 19.43
CA PHE A 482 -10.83 -25.48 19.66
C PHE A 482 -12.11 -25.44 18.81
N GLN A 483 -12.64 -24.24 18.54
CA GLN A 483 -13.76 -24.11 17.62
C GLN A 483 -13.36 -24.40 16.17
N TYR A 484 -12.10 -24.13 15.79
CA TYR A 484 -11.55 -24.38 14.45
C TYR A 484 -10.36 -25.35 14.50
N PRO A 485 -10.61 -26.66 14.70
CA PRO A 485 -9.56 -27.64 14.96
C PRO A 485 -8.57 -27.80 13.81
N LYS A 486 -8.98 -27.56 12.56
CA LYS A 486 -8.06 -27.63 11.42
C LYS A 486 -7.05 -26.48 11.42
N LEU A 487 -7.46 -25.27 11.81
CA LEU A 487 -6.55 -24.14 12.04
C LEU A 487 -5.53 -24.46 13.15
N LEU A 488 -5.96 -25.12 14.22
CA LEU A 488 -5.08 -25.62 15.27
C LEU A 488 -4.11 -26.69 14.74
N GLU A 489 -4.63 -27.68 14.01
CA GLU A 489 -3.86 -28.78 13.45
C GLU A 489 -2.76 -28.28 12.51
N THR A 490 -3.08 -27.37 11.58
CA THR A 490 -2.11 -26.76 10.65
C THR A 490 -0.93 -26.14 11.39
N GLN A 491 -1.19 -25.44 12.51
CA GLN A 491 -0.14 -24.82 13.31
C GLN A 491 0.70 -25.84 14.08
N LEU A 492 0.06 -26.83 14.69
CA LEU A 492 0.74 -27.89 15.43
C LEU A 492 1.61 -28.74 14.50
N ARG A 493 1.08 -29.15 13.34
CA ARG A 493 1.85 -29.87 12.31
C ARG A 493 3.03 -29.06 11.80
N THR A 494 2.83 -27.76 11.57
CA THR A 494 3.94 -26.85 11.22
C THR A 494 5.03 -26.86 12.30
N CYS A 495 4.66 -26.76 13.58
CA CYS A 495 5.62 -26.84 14.69
C CYS A 495 6.34 -28.21 14.73
N LEU A 496 5.63 -29.32 14.52
CA LEU A 496 6.20 -30.67 14.47
C LEU A 496 7.18 -30.85 13.30
N ILE A 497 6.89 -30.29 12.13
CA ILE A 497 7.80 -30.33 10.97
C ILE A 497 9.08 -29.54 11.26
N LEU A 498 8.94 -28.37 11.89
CA LEU A 498 10.05 -27.49 12.20
C LEU A 498 10.91 -28.00 13.36
N SER A 499 10.34 -28.75 14.31
CA SER A 499 11.10 -29.28 15.47
C SER A 499 12.26 -30.21 15.05
N LYS A 500 12.20 -30.79 13.84
CA LYS A 500 13.32 -31.57 13.26
C LYS A 500 14.59 -30.74 13.04
N LYS A 501 14.48 -29.41 12.93
CA LYS A 501 15.60 -28.49 12.65
C LYS A 501 15.79 -27.39 13.69
N TYR A 502 14.80 -27.13 14.52
CA TYR A 502 14.79 -26.02 15.48
C TYR A 502 14.47 -26.53 16.89
N ARG A 503 15.06 -25.90 17.92
CA ARG A 503 14.72 -26.18 19.33
C ARG A 503 13.46 -25.42 19.72
N LEU A 504 12.30 -26.02 19.47
CA LEU A 504 11.00 -25.37 19.62
C LEU A 504 10.33 -25.65 20.98
N ARG A 505 9.67 -24.63 21.50
CA ARG A 505 8.58 -24.72 22.50
C ARG A 505 7.30 -24.20 21.85
N ILE A 506 6.16 -24.74 22.27
CA ILE A 506 4.85 -24.25 21.85
C ILE A 506 4.22 -23.51 23.02
N LEU A 507 3.76 -22.29 22.79
CA LEU A 507 2.99 -21.50 23.76
C LEU A 507 1.54 -21.44 23.30
N VAL A 508 0.63 -21.88 24.17
CA VAL A 508 -0.81 -21.84 23.92
C VAL A 508 -1.40 -20.56 24.52
N PRO A 509 -2.01 -19.67 23.71
CA PRO A 509 -2.56 -18.42 24.22
C PRO A 509 -3.91 -18.62 24.90
N PHE A 510 -4.21 -17.84 25.94
CA PHE A 510 -5.53 -17.79 26.60
C PHE A 510 -6.02 -19.09 27.25
N VAL A 511 -5.11 -19.91 27.80
CA VAL A 511 -5.49 -21.03 28.67
C VAL A 511 -5.99 -20.48 30.01
N THR A 512 -7.27 -20.69 30.33
CA THR A 512 -7.90 -20.16 31.56
C THR A 512 -8.31 -21.24 32.55
N LEU A 513 -8.35 -22.50 32.14
CA LEU A 513 -8.70 -23.64 32.99
C LEU A 513 -7.69 -24.76 32.75
N PRO A 514 -7.28 -25.51 33.79
CA PRO A 514 -6.69 -26.83 33.58
C PRO A 514 -7.72 -27.72 32.87
N ALA A 515 -7.23 -28.61 32.00
CA ALA A 515 -8.05 -29.48 31.15
C ALA A 515 -8.98 -30.39 31.95
#